data_AF-A0A953CG56-F1
#
_entry.id   AF-A0A953CG56-F1
#
_cell.length_a   1.000
_cell.length_b   1.000
_cell.length_c   1.000
_cell.angle_alpha   90.00
_cell.angle_beta   90.00
_cell.angle_gamma   90.00
#
_symmetry.space_group_name_H-M   'P 1'
#
loop_
_entity.id
_entity.type
_entity.pdbx_description
1 polymer ?
#
loop_
_entity_poly.entity_id
_entity_poly.type
_entity_poly.pdbx_seq_one_letter_code
_entity_poly.pdbx_strand_id
1 'polypeptide(L)'
;MTQMLGALFLIAMGAGVLAVGWQGYRVGELPAGSNFMRPFRPNRDDNPLAFRFYLALYCCGGTALAVWGLLALAGMAPPLRLR
;
A
#
# COMPACT_ATOMS: atom_id res chain seq x y z
N MET A 1 -13.34 14.37 -16.32
CA MET A 1 -13.44 14.59 -14.86
C MET A 1 -13.23 13.30 -14.05
N THR A 2 -13.91 12.20 -14.38
CA THR A 2 -13.78 10.88 -13.71
C THR A 2 -12.36 10.29 -13.71
N GLN A 3 -11.54 10.56 -14.74
CA GLN A 3 -10.17 10.04 -14.81
C GLN A 3 -9.20 10.70 -13.83
N MET A 4 -9.28 12.02 -13.64
CA MET A 4 -8.46 12.71 -12.63
C MET A 4 -8.83 12.27 -11.21
N LEU A 5 -10.13 12.06 -10.95
CA LEU A 5 -10.63 11.53 -9.68
C LEU A 5 -10.07 10.13 -9.38
N GLY A 6 -10.10 9.22 -10.37
CA GLY A 6 -9.52 7.88 -10.22
C GLY A 6 -8.01 7.92 -10.00
N ALA A 7 -7.29 8.78 -10.70
CA ALA A 7 -5.84 8.91 -10.57
C ALA A 7 -5.43 9.49 -9.20
N LEU A 8 -6.12 10.53 -8.73
CA LEU A 8 -5.93 11.09 -7.39
C LEU A 8 -6.26 10.08 -6.30
N PHE A 9 -7.31 9.27 -6.49
CA PHE A 9 -7.66 8.20 -5.57
C PHE A 9 -6.55 7.14 -5.47
N LEU A 10 -5.95 6.73 -6.59
CA LEU A 10 -4.83 5.78 -6.59
C LEU A 10 -3.60 6.34 -5.89
N ILE A 11 -3.29 7.62 -6.11
CA ILE A 11 -2.19 8.30 -5.43
C ILE A 11 -2.46 8.35 -3.92
N ALA A 12 -3.68 8.74 -3.52
CA ALA A 12 -4.06 8.79 -2.12
C ALA A 12 -4.02 7.40 -1.46
N MET A 13 -4.51 6.36 -2.14
CA MET A 13 -4.42 4.98 -1.66
C MET A 13 -2.96 4.51 -1.57
N GLY A 14 -2.14 4.76 -2.60
CA GLY A 14 -0.73 4.41 -2.60
C GLY A 14 0.03 5.07 -1.46
N ALA A 15 -0.19 6.37 -1.26
CA ALA A 15 0.37 7.13 -0.13
C ALA A 15 -0.13 6.60 1.22
N GLY A 16 -1.41 6.24 1.34
CA GLY A 16 -1.97 5.64 2.55
C GLY A 16 -1.33 4.29 2.89
N VAL A 17 -1.16 3.41 1.91
CA VAL A 17 -0.48 2.12 2.08
C VAL A 17 0.98 2.32 2.51
N LEU A 18 1.69 3.26 1.89
CA LEU A 18 3.06 3.61 2.28
C LEU A 18 3.12 4.20 3.70
N ALA A 19 2.17 5.04 4.08
CA ALA A 19 2.09 5.60 5.43
C ALA A 19 1.87 4.51 6.49
N VAL A 20 1.01 3.53 6.22
CA VAL A 20 0.80 2.37 7.11
C VAL A 20 2.07 1.52 7.21
N GLY A 21 2.73 1.25 6.09
CA GLY A 21 4.01 0.54 6.06
C GLY A 21 5.11 1.28 6.84
N TRP A 22 5.19 2.60 6.69
CA TRP A 22 6.14 3.46 7.41
C TRP A 22 5.86 3.49 8.92
N GLN A 23 4.59 3.61 9.31
CA GLN A 23 4.22 3.57 10.72
C GLN A 23 4.52 2.19 11.32
N GLY A 24 4.21 1.11 10.61
CA GLY A 24 4.57 -0.25 11.04
C GLY A 24 6.07 -0.49 11.11
N TYR A 25 6.84 0.14 10.22
CA TYR A 25 8.31 0.14 10.29
C TYR A 25 8.84 0.82 11.57
N ARG A 26 8.25 1.97 11.94
CA ARG A 26 8.65 2.73 13.14
C ARG A 26 8.27 2.03 14.44
N VAL A 27 7.08 1.41 14.48
CA VAL A 27 6.57 0.72 15.66
C VAL A 27 7.19 -0.68 15.80
N GLY A 28 7.69 -1.25 14.71
CA GLY A 28 8.20 -2.63 14.69
C GLY A 28 7.10 -3.68 14.52
N GLU A 29 5.85 -3.25 14.33
CA GLU A 29 4.68 -4.12 14.11
C GLU A 29 3.93 -3.70 12.84
N LEU A 30 3.73 -4.63 11.92
CA LEU A 30 2.93 -4.38 10.72
C LEU A 30 1.52 -4.96 10.87
N PRO A 31 0.45 -4.19 10.61
CA PRO A 31 -0.89 -4.74 10.55
C PRO A 31 -1.02 -5.57 9.26
N ALA A 32 -0.88 -6.89 9.34
CA ALA A 32 -0.97 -7.80 8.21
C ALA A 32 -2.38 -8.42 8.05
N GLY A 33 -3.41 -7.80 8.62
CA GLY A 33 -4.79 -8.27 8.60
C GLY A 33 -5.16 -9.18 9.77
N SER A 34 -6.34 -9.79 9.72
CA SER A 34 -6.74 -10.83 10.68
C SER A 34 -6.53 -12.22 10.07
N ASN A 35 -5.78 -13.09 10.76
CA ASN A 35 -5.77 -14.51 10.45
C ASN A 35 -7.02 -15.14 11.09
N PHE A 36 -8.21 -14.90 10.51
CA PHE A 36 -9.54 -15.48 10.81
C PHE A 36 -10.05 -15.52 12.29
N MET A 37 -9.18 -15.61 13.30
CA MET A 37 -9.44 -15.60 14.74
C MET A 37 -8.55 -14.62 15.52
N ARG A 38 -7.40 -14.14 14.99
CA ARG A 38 -6.56 -13.12 15.66
C ARG A 38 -5.95 -12.11 14.67
N PRO A 39 -5.77 -10.83 15.04
CA PRO A 39 -5.00 -9.89 14.25
C PRO A 39 -3.58 -10.43 14.07
N PHE A 40 -3.18 -10.72 12.84
CA PHE A 40 -1.81 -11.14 12.54
C PHE A 40 -0.95 -9.88 12.45
N ARG A 41 -0.10 -9.69 13.45
CA ARG A 41 0.85 -8.58 13.54
C ARG A 41 2.26 -9.15 13.56
N PRO A 42 2.89 -9.39 12.40
CA PRO A 42 4.30 -9.73 12.36
C PRO A 42 5.09 -8.61 13.04
N ASN A 43 5.81 -8.98 14.09
CA ASN A 43 6.72 -8.12 14.82
C ASN A 43 8.15 -8.38 14.35
N ARG A 44 8.97 -7.33 14.28
CA ARG A 44 10.38 -7.40 13.88
C ARG A 44 11.21 -8.31 14.79
N ASP A 45 10.86 -8.41 16.06
CA ASP A 45 11.60 -9.20 17.05
C ASP A 45 11.19 -10.68 17.07
N ASP A 46 9.90 -10.96 16.85
CA ASP A 46 9.35 -12.32 16.93
C ASP A 46 9.50 -13.08 15.59
N ASN A 47 9.27 -12.40 14.46
CA ASN A 47 9.44 -12.97 13.14
C ASN A 47 9.96 -11.93 12.13
N PRO A 48 11.30 -11.69 12.10
CA PRO A 48 11.90 -10.66 11.27
C PRO A 48 11.70 -10.88 9.78
N LEU A 49 11.57 -12.14 9.33
CA LEU A 49 11.39 -12.48 7.93
C LEU A 49 9.96 -12.16 7.46
N ALA A 50 8.95 -12.54 8.24
CA ALA A 50 7.57 -12.15 7.97
C ALA A 50 7.42 -10.63 7.97
N PHE A 51 7.97 -9.94 8.96
CA PHE A 51 7.94 -8.48 9.03
C PHE A 51 8.51 -7.83 7.75
N ARG A 52 9.70 -8.25 7.30
CA ARG A 52 10.32 -7.73 6.07
C ARG A 52 9.51 -8.06 4.82
N PHE A 53 8.92 -9.25 4.74
CA PHE A 53 8.07 -9.66 3.62
C PHE A 53 6.84 -8.77 3.51
N TYR A 54 6.09 -8.58 4.60
CA TYR A 54 4.92 -7.70 4.60
C TYR A 54 5.32 -6.24 4.36
N LEU A 55 6.44 -5.77 4.92
CA LEU A 55 6.93 -4.42 4.68
C LEU A 55 7.22 -4.19 3.19
N ALA A 56 7.91 -5.14 2.54
CA ALA A 56 8.17 -5.08 1.11
C ALA A 56 6.87 -5.07 0.31
N LEU A 57 5.86 -5.83 0.74
CA LEU A 57 4.55 -5.88 0.09
C LEU A 57 3.79 -4.55 0.19
N TYR A 58 3.81 -3.91 1.37
CA TYR A 58 3.28 -2.56 1.58
C TYR A 58 4.03 -1.52 0.73
N CYS A 59 5.36 -1.56 0.70
CA CYS A 59 6.18 -0.66 -0.11
C CYS A 59 5.93 -0.83 -1.61
N CYS A 60 5.96 -2.06 -2.11
CA CYS A 60 5.74 -2.37 -3.52
C CYS A 60 4.31 -2.02 -3.95
N GLY A 61 3.30 -2.43 -3.17
CA GLY A 61 1.90 -2.15 -3.47
C GLY A 61 1.58 -0.65 -3.44
N GLY A 62 2.02 0.05 -2.39
CA GLY A 62 1.83 1.49 -2.27
C GLY A 62 2.54 2.28 -3.38
N THR A 63 3.77 1.89 -3.72
CA THR A 63 4.54 2.51 -4.82
C THR A 63 3.89 2.23 -6.16
N ALA A 64 3.46 0.99 -6.44
CA ALA A 64 2.78 0.64 -7.68
C ALA A 64 1.49 1.46 -7.87
N LEU A 65 0.69 1.61 -6.82
CA LEU A 65 -0.53 2.43 -6.84
C LEU A 65 -0.23 3.90 -7.10
N ALA A 66 0.77 4.47 -6.41
CA ALA A 66 1.16 5.86 -6.58
C ALA A 66 1.72 6.13 -7.98
N VAL A 67 2.61 5.27 -8.49
CA VAL A 67 3.18 5.35 -9.84
C VAL A 67 2.08 5.21 -10.89
N TRP A 68 1.16 4.26 -10.73
CA TRP A 68 0.05 4.10 -11.68
C TRP A 68 -0.88 5.31 -11.71
N GLY A 69 -1.17 5.89 -10.55
CA GLY A 69 -1.94 7.14 -10.47
C GLY A 69 -1.22 8.33 -11.12
N LEU A 70 0.11 8.44 -10.95
CA LEU A 70 0.91 9.47 -11.63
C LEU A 70 0.94 9.27 -13.15
N LEU A 71 1.13 8.04 -13.62
CA LEU A 71 1.08 7.72 -15.05
C LEU A 71 -0.31 8.00 -15.65
N ALA A 72 -1.37 7.71 -14.91
CA ALA A 72 -2.74 8.04 -15.30
C ALA A 72 -2.97 9.56 -15.37
N LEU A 73 -2.41 10.34 -14.42
CA LEU A 73 -2.43 11.81 -14.48
C LEU A 73 -1.64 12.36 -15.68
N ALA A 74 -0.50 11.75 -16.01
CA ALA A 74 0.32 12.12 -17.16
C ALA A 74 -0.29 11.70 -18.51
N GLY A 75 -1.42 10.99 -18.51
CA GLY A 75 -2.05 10.44 -19.72
C GLY A 75 -1.28 9.29 -20.37
N MET A 76 -0.30 8.73 -19.68
CA MET A 76 0.56 7.64 -20.18
C MET A 76 0.03 6.25 -19.82
N ALA A 77 -0.89 6.14 -18.86
CA ALA A 77 -1.55 4.89 -18.51
C ALA A 77 -3.05 4.94 -18.82
N PRO A 78 -3.64 3.82 -19.29
CA PRO A 78 -5.07 3.76 -19.49
C PRO A 78 -5.80 4.00 -18.16
N PRO A 79 -6.86 4.81 -18.16
CA PRO A 79 -7.64 5.12 -16.98
C PRO A 79 -8.25 3.84 -16.42
N LEU A 80 -8.17 3.65 -15.09
CA LEU A 80 -8.87 2.57 -14.42
C LEU A 80 -10.37 2.76 -14.63
N ARG A 81 -10.99 1.85 -15.40
CA ARG A 81 -12.44 1.73 -15.55
C ARG A 81 -13.02 1.23 -14.22
N LEU A 82 -13.24 2.14 -13.28
CA LEU A 82 -14.17 1.95 -12.18
C LEU A 82 -15.57 1.95 -12.82
N ARG A 83 -16.13 0.76 -13.01
CA ARG A 83 -17.48 0.56 -13.57
C ARG A 83 -18.53 0.83 -12.52
#